data_AF-A0A7G8ERW1-F1
#
_entry.id   AF-A0A7G8ERW1-F1
#
_cell.length_a   1.000
_cell.length_b   1.000
_cell.length_c   1.000
_cell.angle_alpha   90.00
_cell.angle_beta   90.00
_cell.angle_gamma   90.00
#
_symmetry.space_group_name_H-M   'P 1'
#
loop_
_entity.id
_entity.type
_entity.pdbx_description
1 polymer ?
#
loop_
_entity_poly.entity_id
_entity_poly.type
_entity_poly.pdbx_seq_one_letter_code
_entity_poly.pdbx_strand_id
1 'polypeptide(L)'
;MLAIEAGELRPDADLIAALASRFDAAAAQRLLVWWLHNAGADPALLQVIGQQRHPSLAARLRAALAEPWAAERAQWLLPLVGHQRDPADFALLAGWLASPQPGPCRRAALEGLAVGLPIWPLPPLRRLLRRLLTDLDPSLAATALDLLARLPQPRLALAGVEPERLDPAVQRRRQRRLSALPANPLVLVVHGRGGGVIPAELDALRADVERRRRAPVVLQSLTGAAGPAVGPLRQAAAGGPITLMPLLLLPGGHVRGDVPALSAAWRGSGPVLRLPFLGAWPLWQRALRLELLALARAWAAAEGTATTPLLLHHPLQEGLASRYLTHLERFCQARCHATPYTATVADELVQVLAAPSCPPPEGARPNGWAQSAGSESRSPVLPLVLAANRLTDALSPWSGPPLLQRPRLRDGLLDLLVALP
;
A
#
# COMPACT_ATOMS: atom_id res chain seq x y z
N MET A 1 -49.24 -10.99 -14.91
CA MET A 1 -48.72 -12.08 -14.06
C MET A 1 -49.51 -13.35 -14.24
N LEU A 2 -50.82 -13.40 -13.97
CA LEU A 2 -51.63 -14.61 -14.17
C LEU A 2 -51.49 -15.21 -15.59
N ALA A 3 -51.56 -14.37 -16.64
CA ALA A 3 -51.34 -14.83 -18.02
C ALA A 3 -49.92 -15.39 -18.30
N ILE A 4 -48.90 -14.89 -17.60
CA ILE A 4 -47.52 -15.42 -17.72
C ILE A 4 -47.40 -16.76 -17.01
N GLU A 5 -48.00 -16.87 -15.82
CA GLU A 5 -48.02 -18.09 -15.01
C GLU A 5 -48.83 -19.20 -15.68
N ALA A 6 -49.94 -18.85 -16.35
CA ALA A 6 -50.76 -19.77 -17.13
C ALA A 6 -50.13 -20.15 -18.49
N GLY A 7 -49.01 -19.53 -18.88
CA GLY A 7 -48.36 -19.76 -20.18
C GLY A 7 -49.06 -19.10 -21.37
N GLU A 8 -50.09 -18.28 -21.12
CA GLU A 8 -50.86 -17.57 -22.15
C GLU A 8 -50.09 -16.38 -22.74
N LEU A 9 -49.11 -15.85 -22.00
CA LEU A 9 -48.29 -14.72 -22.41
C LEU A 9 -46.82 -15.01 -22.14
N ARG A 10 -45.99 -15.02 -23.19
CA ARG A 10 -44.54 -15.14 -23.03
C ARG A 10 -43.98 -13.77 -22.60
N PRO A 11 -43.31 -13.67 -21.44
CA PRO A 11 -42.67 -12.43 -21.04
C PRO A 11 -41.39 -12.23 -21.86
N ASP A 12 -41.39 -11.22 -22.73
CA ASP A 12 -40.17 -10.70 -23.34
C ASP A 12 -39.67 -9.46 -22.58
N ALA A 13 -38.40 -9.09 -22.81
CA ALA A 13 -37.74 -8.01 -22.08
C ALA A 13 -38.43 -6.66 -22.26
N ASP A 14 -38.91 -6.35 -23.46
CA ASP A 14 -39.51 -5.06 -23.79
C ASP A 14 -40.88 -4.90 -23.12
N LEU A 15 -41.70 -5.95 -23.15
CA LEU A 15 -42.99 -6.01 -22.46
C LEU A 15 -42.81 -5.82 -20.95
N ILE A 16 -41.87 -6.55 -20.35
CA ILE A 16 -41.64 -6.46 -18.90
C ILE A 16 -41.01 -5.12 -18.52
N ALA A 17 -40.14 -4.55 -19.36
CA ALA A 17 -39.61 -3.20 -19.17
C ALA A 17 -40.71 -2.12 -19.24
N ALA A 18 -41.61 -2.21 -20.22
CA ALA A 18 -42.76 -1.29 -20.35
C ALA A 18 -43.69 -1.36 -19.14
N LEU A 19 -43.80 -2.53 -18.51
CA LEU A 19 -44.62 -2.77 -17.33
C LEU A 19 -43.87 -2.57 -16.01
N ALA A 20 -42.56 -2.27 -16.01
CA ALA A 20 -41.71 -2.26 -14.81
C ALA A 20 -42.25 -1.35 -13.70
N SER A 21 -42.83 -0.20 -14.04
CA SER A 21 -43.45 0.74 -13.08
C SER A 21 -44.68 0.18 -12.37
N ARG A 22 -45.27 -0.89 -12.90
CA ARG A 22 -46.46 -1.58 -12.36
C ARG A 22 -46.11 -2.89 -11.65
N PHE A 23 -44.85 -3.29 -11.65
CA PHE A 23 -44.40 -4.49 -10.95
C PHE A 23 -44.14 -4.17 -9.47
N ASP A 24 -44.91 -4.79 -8.58
CA ASP A 24 -44.62 -4.80 -7.16
C ASP A 24 -43.64 -5.93 -6.79
N ALA A 25 -43.21 -5.96 -5.53
CA ALA A 25 -42.30 -7.00 -5.03
C ALA A 25 -42.88 -8.42 -5.16
N ALA A 26 -44.21 -8.58 -5.03
CA ALA A 26 -44.87 -9.87 -5.16
C ALA A 26 -44.84 -10.38 -6.61
N ALA A 27 -45.07 -9.50 -7.57
CA ALA A 27 -44.96 -9.79 -9.00
C ALA A 27 -43.51 -10.12 -9.39
N ALA A 28 -42.53 -9.37 -8.87
CA ALA A 28 -41.11 -9.67 -9.10
C ALA A 28 -40.72 -11.05 -8.54
N GLN A 29 -41.22 -11.40 -7.35
CA GLN A 29 -40.98 -12.72 -6.77
C GLN A 29 -41.61 -13.84 -7.61
N ARG A 30 -42.86 -13.67 -8.06
CA ARG A 30 -43.52 -14.66 -8.94
C ARG A 30 -42.81 -14.79 -10.28
N LEU A 31 -42.36 -13.67 -10.87
CA LEU A 31 -41.60 -13.68 -12.12
C LEU A 31 -40.23 -14.34 -11.95
N LEU A 32 -39.54 -14.13 -10.82
CA LEU A 32 -38.31 -14.86 -10.52
C LEU A 32 -38.56 -16.36 -10.41
N VAL A 33 -39.61 -16.78 -9.69
CA VAL A 33 -39.98 -18.20 -9.58
C VAL A 33 -40.26 -18.79 -10.96
N TRP A 34 -41.03 -18.10 -11.79
CA TRP A 34 -41.27 -18.50 -13.17
C TRP A 34 -39.95 -18.63 -13.95
N TRP A 35 -39.07 -17.62 -13.90
CA TRP A 35 -37.78 -17.63 -14.60
C TRP A 35 -36.91 -18.83 -14.17
N LEU A 36 -36.87 -19.13 -12.87
CA LEU A 36 -36.11 -20.25 -12.30
C LEU A 36 -36.57 -21.62 -12.83
N HIS A 37 -37.85 -21.81 -13.12
CA HIS A 37 -38.41 -23.06 -13.65
C HIS A 37 -38.35 -23.16 -15.19
N ASN A 38 -38.11 -22.05 -15.89
CA ASN A 38 -38.13 -22.00 -17.35
C ASN A 38 -36.71 -21.94 -17.92
N ALA A 39 -36.20 -23.07 -18.43
CA ALA A 39 -34.83 -23.20 -18.96
C ALA A 39 -34.47 -22.15 -20.03
N GLY A 40 -35.41 -21.85 -20.93
CA GLY A 40 -35.24 -20.89 -22.04
C GLY A 40 -35.75 -19.48 -21.76
N ALA A 41 -35.93 -19.10 -20.50
CA ALA A 41 -36.34 -17.75 -20.13
C ALA A 41 -35.22 -16.73 -20.45
N ASP A 42 -35.60 -15.59 -21.00
CA ASP A 42 -34.67 -14.52 -21.33
C ASP A 42 -34.03 -13.94 -20.05
N PRO A 43 -32.68 -13.95 -19.92
CA PRO A 43 -32.00 -13.33 -18.79
C PRO A 43 -32.24 -11.83 -18.64
N ALA A 44 -32.62 -11.11 -19.71
CA ALA A 44 -32.90 -9.68 -19.64
C ALA A 44 -34.04 -9.32 -18.68
N LEU A 45 -34.98 -10.25 -18.46
CA LEU A 45 -36.07 -10.12 -17.49
C LEU A 45 -35.57 -9.88 -16.06
N LEU A 46 -34.39 -10.39 -15.73
CA LEU A 46 -33.82 -10.28 -14.38
C LEU A 46 -33.46 -8.84 -14.02
N GLN A 47 -33.17 -7.98 -14.99
CA GLN A 47 -32.90 -6.56 -14.73
C GLN A 47 -34.12 -5.88 -14.09
N VAL A 48 -35.33 -6.21 -14.54
CA VAL A 48 -36.58 -5.66 -13.98
C VAL A 48 -36.86 -6.25 -12.60
N ILE A 49 -36.62 -7.55 -12.39
CA ILE A 49 -36.72 -8.18 -11.07
C ILE A 49 -35.78 -7.51 -10.07
N GLY A 50 -34.54 -7.22 -10.48
CA GLY A 50 -33.52 -6.58 -9.66
C GLY A 50 -33.86 -5.14 -9.23
N GLN A 51 -34.78 -4.45 -9.90
CA GLN A 51 -35.22 -3.11 -9.48
C GLN A 51 -36.05 -3.15 -8.19
N GLN A 52 -36.71 -4.27 -7.91
CA GLN A 52 -37.50 -4.45 -6.70
C GLN A 52 -36.61 -4.92 -5.55
N ARG A 53 -36.61 -4.17 -4.44
CA ARG A 53 -35.89 -4.53 -3.22
C ARG A 53 -36.88 -5.03 -2.18
N HIS A 54 -36.78 -6.30 -1.81
CA HIS A 54 -37.67 -6.87 -0.82
C HIS A 54 -37.02 -8.04 -0.08
N PRO A 55 -37.19 -8.17 1.26
CA PRO A 55 -36.58 -9.26 2.03
C PRO A 55 -36.94 -10.66 1.53
N SER A 56 -38.19 -10.88 1.09
CA SER A 56 -38.60 -12.17 0.53
C SER A 56 -37.91 -12.50 -0.80
N LEU A 57 -37.63 -11.49 -1.62
CA LEU A 57 -36.91 -11.66 -2.89
C LEU A 57 -35.44 -11.98 -2.63
N ALA A 58 -34.80 -11.27 -1.69
CA ALA A 58 -33.45 -11.59 -1.24
C ALA A 58 -33.33 -13.02 -0.70
N ALA A 59 -34.25 -13.44 0.16
CA ALA A 59 -34.31 -14.81 0.67
C ALA A 59 -34.48 -15.85 -0.45
N ARG A 60 -35.31 -15.54 -1.46
CA ARG A 60 -35.51 -16.41 -2.62
C ARG A 60 -34.26 -16.54 -3.49
N LEU A 61 -33.54 -15.44 -3.72
CA LEU A 61 -32.28 -15.46 -4.46
C LEU A 61 -31.22 -16.30 -3.75
N ARG A 62 -31.12 -16.20 -2.42
CA ARG A 62 -30.23 -17.05 -1.61
C ARG A 62 -30.57 -18.53 -1.74
N ALA A 63 -31.84 -18.87 -1.61
CA ALA A 63 -32.30 -20.25 -1.77
C ALA A 63 -31.96 -20.79 -3.16
N ALA A 64 -32.24 -20.01 -4.22
CA ALA A 64 -31.91 -20.38 -5.59
C ALA A 64 -30.40 -20.60 -5.82
N LEU A 65 -29.55 -19.80 -5.18
CA LEU A 65 -28.09 -19.93 -5.28
C LEU A 65 -27.51 -21.08 -4.42
N ALA A 66 -28.31 -21.66 -3.53
CA ALA A 66 -27.92 -22.84 -2.74
C ALA A 66 -28.26 -24.16 -3.44
N GLU A 67 -29.06 -24.13 -4.50
CA GLU A 67 -29.46 -25.31 -5.25
C GLU A 67 -28.31 -25.92 -6.07
N PRO A 68 -28.29 -27.24 -6.31
CA PRO A 68 -27.23 -27.89 -7.09
C PRO A 68 -27.10 -27.36 -8.53
N TRP A 69 -28.22 -27.00 -9.16
CA TRP A 69 -28.26 -26.45 -10.52
C TRP A 69 -27.84 -24.98 -10.58
N ALA A 70 -27.63 -24.32 -9.43
CA ALA A 70 -27.36 -22.89 -9.37
C ALA A 70 -26.14 -22.50 -10.20
N ALA A 71 -25.12 -23.36 -10.32
CA ALA A 71 -23.90 -23.05 -11.05
C ALA A 71 -24.15 -22.62 -12.51
N GLU A 72 -25.14 -23.21 -13.17
CA GLU A 72 -25.49 -22.91 -14.57
C GLU A 72 -26.13 -21.52 -14.71
N ARG A 73 -26.85 -21.07 -13.67
CA ARG A 73 -27.64 -19.84 -13.67
C ARG A 73 -27.07 -18.71 -12.81
N ALA A 74 -26.07 -19.00 -12.00
CA ALA A 74 -25.51 -18.10 -11.01
C ALA A 74 -25.00 -16.80 -11.65
N GLN A 75 -24.43 -16.86 -12.85
CA GLN A 75 -23.93 -15.68 -13.57
C GLN A 75 -25.00 -14.60 -13.79
N TRP A 76 -26.28 -14.97 -13.83
CA TRP A 76 -27.37 -14.01 -13.98
C TRP A 76 -28.05 -13.63 -12.64
N LEU A 77 -27.99 -14.52 -11.64
CA LEU A 77 -28.62 -14.30 -10.34
C LEU A 77 -27.74 -13.48 -9.37
N LEU A 78 -26.42 -13.65 -9.43
CA LEU A 78 -25.47 -13.01 -8.51
C LEU A 78 -25.52 -11.47 -8.53
N PRO A 79 -25.69 -10.77 -9.67
CA PRO A 79 -25.86 -9.32 -9.67
C PRO A 79 -27.11 -8.87 -8.91
N LEU A 80 -28.21 -9.64 -8.98
CA LEU A 80 -29.48 -9.33 -8.32
C LEU A 80 -29.37 -9.35 -6.80
N VAL A 81 -28.52 -10.23 -6.26
CA VAL A 81 -28.19 -10.25 -4.83
C VAL A 81 -27.63 -8.88 -4.40
N GLY A 82 -26.74 -8.29 -5.21
CA GLY A 82 -26.22 -6.94 -4.99
C GLY A 82 -27.28 -5.85 -5.04
N HIS A 83 -28.27 -5.99 -5.93
CA HIS A 83 -29.39 -5.07 -6.04
C HIS A 83 -30.29 -5.05 -4.79
N GLN A 84 -30.40 -6.17 -4.06
CA GLN A 84 -31.21 -6.26 -2.83
C GLN A 84 -30.63 -5.44 -1.68
N ARG A 85 -29.31 -5.14 -1.70
CA ARG A 85 -28.65 -4.29 -0.70
C ARG A 85 -28.80 -4.78 0.75
N ASP A 86 -28.87 -6.09 0.95
CA ASP A 86 -28.86 -6.70 2.28
C ASP A 86 -27.40 -7.04 2.68
N PRO A 87 -26.84 -6.43 3.75
CA PRO A 87 -25.46 -6.67 4.17
C PRO A 87 -25.11 -8.14 4.44
N ALA A 88 -26.11 -8.99 4.77
CA ALA A 88 -25.91 -10.42 4.98
C ALA A 88 -25.42 -11.14 3.71
N ASP A 89 -25.69 -10.58 2.53
CA ASP A 89 -25.31 -11.16 1.24
C ASP A 89 -23.83 -11.01 0.89
N PHE A 90 -23.09 -10.18 1.63
CA PHE A 90 -21.65 -10.02 1.39
C PHE A 90 -20.92 -11.36 1.45
N ALA A 91 -21.24 -12.21 2.44
CA ALA A 91 -20.58 -13.49 2.63
C ALA A 91 -20.85 -14.46 1.46
N LEU A 92 -22.08 -14.44 0.92
CA LEU A 92 -22.46 -15.23 -0.25
C LEU A 92 -21.62 -14.82 -1.47
N LEU A 93 -21.64 -13.53 -1.84
CA LEU A 93 -20.89 -13.01 -2.99
C LEU A 93 -19.38 -13.23 -2.84
N ALA A 94 -18.85 -13.03 -1.64
CA ALA A 94 -17.43 -13.28 -1.34
C ALA A 94 -17.06 -14.77 -1.48
N GLY A 95 -17.95 -15.68 -1.09
CA GLY A 95 -17.77 -17.12 -1.27
C GLY A 95 -17.66 -17.50 -2.74
N TRP A 96 -18.59 -17.03 -3.58
CA TRP A 96 -18.57 -17.26 -5.02
C TRP A 96 -17.30 -16.74 -5.71
N LEU A 97 -16.74 -15.63 -5.22
CA LEU A 97 -15.48 -15.08 -5.73
C LEU A 97 -14.24 -15.88 -5.31
N ALA A 98 -14.27 -16.49 -4.13
CA ALA A 98 -13.14 -17.22 -3.55
C ALA A 98 -13.09 -18.70 -3.99
N SER A 99 -14.24 -19.29 -4.33
CA SER A 99 -14.34 -20.66 -4.82
C SER A 99 -13.86 -20.80 -6.27
N PRO A 100 -13.42 -22.00 -6.71
CA PRO A 100 -13.01 -22.28 -8.09
C PRO A 100 -14.22 -22.36 -9.03
N GLN A 101 -14.94 -21.25 -9.17
CA GLN A 101 -16.12 -21.11 -10.00
C GLN A 101 -15.75 -20.75 -11.44
N PRO A 102 -16.61 -21.04 -12.43
CA PRO A 102 -16.43 -20.54 -13.79
C PRO A 102 -16.25 -19.02 -13.82
N GLY A 103 -15.39 -18.53 -14.71
CA GLY A 103 -15.07 -17.11 -14.85
C GLY A 103 -16.30 -16.18 -14.93
N PRO A 104 -17.35 -16.49 -15.72
CA PRO A 104 -18.57 -15.70 -15.76
C PRO A 104 -19.26 -15.55 -14.40
N CYS A 105 -19.37 -16.63 -13.62
CA CYS A 105 -19.97 -16.58 -12.28
C CYS A 105 -19.15 -15.72 -11.31
N ARG A 106 -17.82 -15.80 -11.37
CA ARG A 106 -16.94 -14.95 -10.54
C ARG A 106 -17.10 -13.48 -10.91
N ARG A 107 -17.15 -13.14 -12.21
CA ARG A 107 -17.38 -11.76 -12.66
C ARG A 107 -18.77 -11.24 -12.24
N ALA A 108 -19.79 -12.07 -12.35
CA ALA A 108 -21.15 -11.74 -11.90
C ALA A 108 -21.23 -11.52 -10.37
N ALA A 109 -20.51 -12.31 -9.58
CA ALA A 109 -20.38 -12.07 -8.14
C ALA A 109 -19.69 -10.73 -7.83
N LEU A 110 -18.65 -10.37 -8.60
CA LEU A 110 -17.97 -9.07 -8.48
C LEU A 110 -18.89 -7.91 -8.88
N GLU A 111 -19.75 -8.11 -9.89
CA GLU A 111 -20.79 -7.16 -10.27
C GLU A 111 -21.83 -6.99 -9.16
N GLY A 112 -22.28 -8.08 -8.53
CA GLY A 112 -23.11 -8.02 -7.33
C GLY A 112 -22.47 -7.17 -6.22
N LEU A 113 -21.16 -7.33 -5.99
CA LEU A 113 -20.43 -6.45 -5.07
C LEU A 113 -20.40 -4.99 -5.55
N ALA A 114 -20.25 -4.75 -6.86
CA ALA A 114 -20.21 -3.42 -7.44
C ALA A 114 -21.54 -2.65 -7.29
N VAL A 115 -22.67 -3.33 -7.43
CA VAL A 115 -24.01 -2.74 -7.34
C VAL A 115 -24.40 -2.46 -5.89
N GLY A 116 -24.07 -3.36 -4.97
CA GLY A 116 -24.32 -3.18 -3.53
C GLY A 116 -23.23 -2.42 -2.79
N LEU A 117 -22.25 -1.85 -3.50
CA LEU A 117 -21.02 -1.27 -2.94
C LEU A 117 -21.20 -0.40 -1.67
N PRO A 118 -22.23 0.48 -1.57
CA PRO A 118 -22.39 1.35 -0.40
C PRO A 118 -22.76 0.64 0.90
N ILE A 119 -23.33 -0.58 0.86
CA ILE A 119 -23.87 -1.25 2.05
C ILE A 119 -22.98 -2.38 2.58
N TRP A 120 -21.92 -2.74 1.85
CA TRP A 120 -21.05 -3.84 2.26
C TRP A 120 -20.14 -3.44 3.44
N PRO A 121 -19.81 -4.40 4.32
CA PRO A 121 -18.85 -4.16 5.38
C PRO A 121 -17.47 -3.79 4.78
N LEU A 122 -17.03 -2.55 5.06
CA LEU A 122 -15.87 -1.96 4.39
C LEU A 122 -14.55 -2.71 4.62
N PRO A 123 -14.18 -3.11 5.86
CA PRO A 123 -12.92 -3.83 6.08
C PRO A 123 -12.81 -5.17 5.31
N PRO A 124 -13.79 -6.11 5.39
CA PRO A 124 -13.69 -7.35 4.64
C PRO A 124 -13.82 -7.14 3.13
N LEU A 125 -14.62 -6.19 2.65
CA LEU A 125 -14.67 -5.84 1.23
C LEU A 125 -13.31 -5.39 0.71
N ARG A 126 -12.64 -4.47 1.41
CA ARG A 126 -11.31 -3.98 1.02
C ARG A 126 -10.29 -5.12 0.95
N ARG A 127 -10.32 -6.04 1.92
CA ARG A 127 -9.45 -7.22 1.95
C ARG A 127 -9.73 -8.18 0.79
N LEU A 128 -10.99 -8.40 0.45
CA LEU A 128 -11.40 -9.22 -0.70
C LEU A 128 -10.91 -8.59 -2.01
N LEU A 129 -11.22 -7.32 -2.26
CA LEU A 129 -10.81 -6.63 -3.49
C LEU A 129 -9.29 -6.62 -3.64
N ARG A 130 -8.52 -6.40 -2.57
CA ARG A 130 -7.05 -6.46 -2.59
C ARG A 130 -6.52 -7.84 -2.97
N ARG A 131 -7.19 -8.92 -2.55
CA ARG A 131 -6.82 -10.30 -2.92
C ARG A 131 -7.05 -10.54 -4.41
N LEU A 132 -8.16 -10.03 -4.95
CA LEU A 132 -8.52 -10.18 -6.35
C LEU A 132 -7.61 -9.41 -7.31
N LEU A 133 -6.80 -8.46 -6.83
CA LEU A 133 -5.84 -7.73 -7.67
C LEU A 133 -4.73 -8.60 -8.26
N THR A 134 -4.47 -9.75 -7.64
CA THR A 134 -3.46 -10.73 -8.09
C THR A 134 -4.13 -11.99 -8.65
N ASP A 135 -5.40 -11.90 -9.07
CA ASP A 135 -6.11 -12.99 -9.70
C ASP A 135 -5.53 -13.29 -11.09
N LEU A 136 -5.66 -14.54 -11.54
CA LEU A 136 -5.20 -14.95 -12.87
C LEU A 136 -6.13 -14.44 -13.98
N ASP A 137 -7.39 -14.07 -13.68
CA ASP A 137 -8.27 -13.35 -14.61
C ASP A 137 -7.99 -11.83 -14.54
N PRO A 138 -7.33 -11.23 -15.55
CA PRO A 138 -6.98 -9.81 -15.55
C PRO A 138 -8.22 -8.90 -15.63
N SER A 139 -9.34 -9.38 -16.16
CA SER A 139 -10.60 -8.63 -16.19
C SER A 139 -11.19 -8.49 -14.79
N LEU A 140 -11.14 -9.58 -14.02
CA LEU A 140 -11.58 -9.62 -12.63
C LEU A 140 -10.68 -8.71 -11.76
N ALA A 141 -9.36 -8.81 -11.91
CA ALA A 141 -8.40 -7.97 -11.20
C ALA A 141 -8.58 -6.48 -11.52
N ALA A 142 -8.78 -6.13 -12.79
CA ALA A 142 -9.02 -4.74 -13.22
C ALA A 142 -10.33 -4.18 -12.66
N THR A 143 -11.38 -4.99 -12.60
CA THR A 143 -12.67 -4.58 -12.01
C THR A 143 -12.55 -4.41 -10.50
N ALA A 144 -11.84 -5.30 -9.81
CA ALA A 144 -11.60 -5.19 -8.37
C ALA A 144 -10.79 -3.92 -8.02
N LEU A 145 -9.82 -3.56 -8.86
CA LEU A 145 -9.07 -2.29 -8.74
C LEU A 145 -9.98 -1.07 -8.85
N ASP A 146 -10.89 -1.06 -9.82
CA ASP A 146 -11.83 0.04 -10.02
C ASP A 146 -12.82 0.15 -8.86
N LEU A 147 -13.28 -0.98 -8.29
CA LEU A 147 -14.09 -0.97 -7.07
C LEU A 147 -13.30 -0.44 -5.86
N LEU A 148 -12.04 -0.82 -5.73
CA LEU A 148 -11.17 -0.33 -4.66
C LEU A 148 -10.99 1.20 -4.75
N ALA A 149 -10.93 1.75 -5.97
CA ALA A 149 -10.87 3.19 -6.24
C ALA A 149 -12.20 3.94 -5.99
N ARG A 150 -13.31 3.22 -5.79
CA ARG A 150 -14.62 3.79 -5.43
C ARG A 150 -14.90 3.74 -3.92
N LEU A 151 -14.07 3.05 -3.14
CA LEU A 151 -14.19 3.01 -1.68
C LEU A 151 -13.71 4.32 -1.04
N PRO A 152 -14.14 4.60 0.21
CA PRO A 152 -13.56 5.69 1.00
C PRO A 152 -12.04 5.62 1.06
N GLN A 153 -11.37 6.79 0.98
CA GLN A 153 -9.91 6.91 0.93
C GLN A 153 -9.30 6.12 -0.25
N PRO A 154 -9.73 6.38 -1.50
CA PRO A 154 -9.35 5.57 -2.66
C PRO A 154 -7.86 5.66 -2.97
N ARG A 155 -7.26 6.84 -2.78
CA ARG A 155 -5.83 7.05 -2.99
C ARG A 155 -5.00 6.20 -2.04
N LEU A 156 -5.34 6.18 -0.74
CA LEU A 156 -4.71 5.29 0.25
C LEU A 156 -4.87 3.81 -0.13
N ALA A 157 -6.08 3.44 -0.60
CA ALA A 157 -6.40 2.07 -0.99
C ALA A 157 -5.49 1.57 -2.11
N LEU A 158 -5.34 2.39 -3.16
CA LEU A 158 -4.53 2.08 -4.33
C LEU A 158 -3.03 2.16 -4.02
N ALA A 159 -2.60 3.16 -3.24
CA ALA A 159 -1.21 3.35 -2.85
C ALA A 159 -0.63 2.13 -2.11
N GLY A 160 -1.44 1.53 -1.23
CA GLY A 160 -1.05 0.34 -0.46
C GLY A 160 -0.99 -0.96 -1.26
N VAL A 161 -1.26 -0.95 -2.57
CA VAL A 161 -1.12 -2.12 -3.45
C VAL A 161 0.32 -2.21 -3.95
N GLU A 162 0.93 -3.38 -3.79
CA GLU A 162 2.30 -3.68 -4.24
C GLU A 162 2.34 -3.81 -5.77
N PRO A 163 3.03 -2.88 -6.49
CA PRO A 163 3.07 -2.87 -7.95
C PRO A 163 3.54 -4.17 -8.59
N GLU A 164 4.54 -4.81 -7.98
CA GLU A 164 5.23 -5.98 -8.52
C GLU A 164 4.36 -7.25 -8.55
N ARG A 165 3.25 -7.26 -7.80
CA ARG A 165 2.35 -8.41 -7.73
C ARG A 165 1.21 -8.34 -8.75
N LEU A 166 1.08 -7.22 -9.45
CA LEU A 166 0.00 -6.98 -10.37
C LEU A 166 0.41 -7.38 -11.78
N ASP A 167 -0.56 -7.87 -12.55
CA ASP A 167 -0.44 -7.93 -14.00
C ASP A 167 -0.07 -6.53 -14.56
N PRO A 168 0.83 -6.42 -15.57
CA PRO A 168 1.27 -5.14 -16.11
C PRO A 168 0.13 -4.21 -16.57
N ALA A 169 -0.97 -4.76 -17.12
CA ALA A 169 -2.11 -3.97 -17.52
C ALA A 169 -2.89 -3.42 -16.31
N VAL A 170 -3.04 -4.22 -15.26
CA VAL A 170 -3.66 -3.81 -13.98
C VAL A 170 -2.80 -2.75 -13.29
N GLN A 171 -1.48 -2.89 -13.27
CA GLN A 171 -0.57 -1.88 -12.74
C GLN A 171 -0.66 -0.55 -13.50
N ARG A 172 -0.69 -0.58 -14.85
CA ARG A 172 -0.93 0.63 -15.65
C ARG A 172 -2.27 1.28 -15.32
N ARG A 173 -3.33 0.48 -15.14
CA ARG A 173 -4.65 0.97 -14.72
C ARG A 173 -4.59 1.61 -13.33
N ARG A 174 -3.88 0.99 -12.38
CA ARG A 174 -3.66 1.53 -11.03
C ARG A 174 -2.99 2.90 -11.09
N GLN A 175 -1.93 3.03 -11.88
CA GLN A 175 -1.21 4.30 -12.02
C GLN A 175 -2.11 5.40 -12.58
N ARG A 176 -2.90 5.11 -13.63
CA ARG A 176 -3.87 6.08 -14.19
C ARG A 176 -4.94 6.49 -13.17
N ARG A 177 -5.45 5.55 -12.38
CA ARG A 177 -6.43 5.84 -11.33
C ARG A 177 -5.82 6.71 -10.23
N LEU A 178 -4.62 6.36 -9.76
CA LEU A 178 -3.88 7.16 -8.78
C LEU A 178 -3.61 8.58 -9.27
N SER A 179 -3.23 8.77 -10.53
CA SER A 179 -2.97 10.11 -11.08
C SER A 179 -4.24 10.97 -11.25
N ALA A 180 -5.40 10.34 -11.37
CA ALA A 180 -6.68 11.03 -11.52
C ALA A 180 -7.36 11.38 -10.18
N LEU A 181 -6.95 10.74 -9.08
CA LEU A 181 -7.50 11.01 -7.76
C LEU A 181 -6.85 12.26 -7.14
N PRO A 182 -7.64 13.16 -6.53
CA PRO A 182 -7.09 14.31 -5.83
C PRO A 182 -6.17 13.84 -4.70
N ALA A 183 -5.08 14.57 -4.48
CA ALA A 183 -4.15 14.34 -3.40
C ALA A 183 -4.32 15.45 -2.35
N ASN A 184 -4.25 15.07 -1.08
CA ASN A 184 -4.27 16.03 0.01
C ASN A 184 -2.94 16.77 0.11
N PRO A 185 -2.89 17.94 0.76
CA PRO A 185 -1.63 18.59 1.12
C PRO A 185 -0.78 17.66 1.97
N LEU A 186 0.51 17.55 1.63
CA LEU A 186 1.46 16.66 2.28
C LEU A 186 2.50 17.49 3.05
N VAL A 187 2.71 17.13 4.30
CA VAL A 187 3.80 17.66 5.11
C VAL A 187 4.83 16.58 5.36
N LEU A 188 6.01 16.79 4.82
CA LEU A 188 7.20 15.97 4.99
C LEU A 188 7.94 16.44 6.24
N VAL A 189 7.85 15.68 7.32
CA VAL A 189 8.50 16.02 8.58
C VAL A 189 9.91 15.47 8.59
N VAL A 190 10.90 16.34 8.66
CA VAL A 190 12.33 16.03 8.68
C VAL A 190 12.94 16.47 10.00
N HIS A 191 14.07 15.89 10.39
CA HIS A 191 14.80 16.38 11.57
C HIS A 191 15.26 17.83 11.35
N GLY A 192 15.93 18.10 10.22
CA GLY A 192 16.60 19.38 9.94
C GLY A 192 18.00 19.44 10.56
N ARG A 193 18.77 20.48 10.25
CA ARG A 193 20.07 20.77 10.88
C ARG A 193 19.88 21.80 12.00
N GLY A 194 20.96 22.19 12.67
CA GLY A 194 20.92 23.28 13.66
C GLY A 194 20.23 24.52 13.08
N GLY A 195 19.31 25.12 13.84
CA GLY A 195 18.50 26.26 13.39
C GLY A 195 17.37 25.92 12.42
N GLY A 196 17.08 24.64 12.18
CA GLY A 196 15.98 24.20 11.30
C GLY A 196 16.33 24.14 9.81
N VAL A 197 17.61 24.27 9.45
CA VAL A 197 18.05 24.28 8.05
C VAL A 197 17.75 22.94 7.37
N ILE A 198 17.12 23.00 6.21
CA ILE A 198 16.73 21.84 5.40
C ILE A 198 17.78 21.60 4.30
N PRO A 199 18.34 20.39 4.17
CA PRO A 199 19.23 20.03 3.07
C PRO A 199 18.60 20.20 1.68
N ALA A 200 19.38 20.64 0.70
CA ALA A 200 18.91 20.89 -0.66
C ALA A 200 18.31 19.65 -1.35
N GLU A 201 18.82 18.46 -1.04
CA GLU A 201 18.30 17.20 -1.60
C GLU A 201 16.87 16.91 -1.13
N LEU A 202 16.52 17.31 0.10
CA LEU A 202 15.16 17.16 0.63
C LEU A 202 14.23 18.20 0.01
N ASP A 203 14.70 19.42 -0.25
CA ASP A 203 13.93 20.43 -0.97
C ASP A 203 13.68 20.03 -2.44
N ALA A 204 14.68 19.49 -3.12
CA ALA A 204 14.54 18.93 -4.46
C ALA A 204 13.54 17.76 -4.49
N LEU A 205 13.59 16.86 -3.50
CA LEU A 205 12.60 15.79 -3.35
C LEU A 205 11.19 16.37 -3.16
N ARG A 206 11.01 17.37 -2.28
CA ARG A 206 9.71 18.04 -2.06
C ARG A 206 9.17 18.61 -3.37
N ALA A 207 9.98 19.36 -4.12
CA ALA A 207 9.57 19.95 -5.40
C ALA A 207 9.13 18.89 -6.43
N ASP A 208 9.85 17.77 -6.50
CA ASP A 208 9.51 16.65 -7.37
C ASP A 208 8.19 15.97 -6.97
N VAL A 209 8.01 15.75 -5.67
CA VAL A 209 6.79 15.16 -5.10
C VAL A 209 5.59 16.08 -5.37
N GLU A 210 5.73 17.39 -5.14
CA GLU A 210 4.69 18.40 -5.38
C GLU A 210 4.27 18.44 -6.86
N ARG A 211 5.25 18.53 -7.75
CA ARG A 211 5.03 18.55 -9.20
C ARG A 211 4.29 17.30 -9.69
N ARG A 212 4.69 16.11 -9.22
CA ARG A 212 4.07 14.84 -9.65
C ARG A 212 2.68 14.62 -9.03
N ARG A 213 2.47 15.05 -7.78
CA ARG A 213 1.18 14.92 -7.09
C ARG A 213 0.15 15.96 -7.51
N ARG A 214 0.61 17.12 -8.01
CA ARG A 214 -0.24 18.30 -8.27
C ARG A 214 -1.02 18.75 -7.04
N ALA A 215 -0.39 18.66 -5.87
CA ALA A 215 -0.94 19.07 -4.59
C ALA A 215 0.20 19.60 -3.71
N PRO A 216 -0.07 20.57 -2.81
CA PRO A 216 0.98 21.22 -2.04
C PRO A 216 1.80 20.24 -1.19
N VAL A 217 3.12 20.44 -1.19
CA VAL A 217 4.04 19.67 -0.35
C VAL A 217 4.94 20.62 0.42
N VAL A 218 4.93 20.52 1.74
CA VAL A 218 5.71 21.38 2.62
C VAL A 218 6.67 20.54 3.45
N LEU A 219 7.88 21.05 3.65
CA LEU A 219 8.83 20.47 4.59
C LEU A 219 8.68 21.12 5.96
N GLN A 220 8.64 20.29 7.00
CA GLN A 220 8.65 20.74 8.39
C GLN A 220 9.88 20.18 9.10
N SER A 221 10.77 21.06 9.56
CA SER A 221 11.91 20.67 10.39
C SER A 221 11.53 20.63 11.87
N LEU A 222 11.92 19.57 12.57
CA LEU A 222 11.72 19.45 14.02
C LEU A 222 12.71 20.28 14.85
N THR A 223 13.84 20.68 14.29
CA THR A 223 14.86 21.51 14.95
C THR A 223 14.66 23.02 14.75
N GLY A 224 13.68 23.43 13.94
CA GLY A 224 13.34 24.84 13.71
C GLY A 224 12.37 25.40 14.75
N ALA A 225 12.49 26.69 15.06
CA ALA A 225 11.64 27.38 16.04
C ALA A 225 10.20 27.67 15.56
N ALA A 226 9.95 27.67 14.25
CA ALA A 226 8.65 27.95 13.65
C ALA A 226 8.21 26.81 12.72
N GLY A 227 6.99 26.30 12.90
CA GLY A 227 6.35 25.38 11.96
C GLY A 227 5.71 26.11 10.78
N PRO A 228 5.35 25.42 9.67
CA PRO A 228 4.69 26.06 8.54
C PRO A 228 3.34 26.61 8.97
N ALA A 229 2.94 27.71 8.34
CA ALA A 229 1.60 28.24 8.50
C ALA A 229 0.57 27.18 8.05
N VAL A 230 -0.28 26.74 8.98
CA VAL A 230 -1.29 25.71 8.72
C VAL A 230 -2.41 26.25 7.82
N GLY A 231 -2.68 27.55 7.84
CA GLY A 231 -3.76 28.20 7.07
C GLY A 231 -3.77 27.87 5.57
N PRO A 232 -2.68 28.13 4.81
CA PRO A 232 -2.60 27.78 3.39
C PRO A 232 -2.80 26.29 3.11
N LEU A 233 -2.24 25.41 3.95
CA LEU A 233 -2.43 23.97 3.84
C LEU A 233 -3.89 23.56 4.06
N ARG A 234 -4.61 24.24 4.96
CA ARG A 234 -6.04 23.99 5.19
C ARG A 234 -6.91 24.41 4.02
N GLN A 235 -6.61 25.57 3.45
CA GLN A 235 -7.31 26.05 2.25
C GLN A 235 -7.12 25.05 1.10
N ALA A 236 -5.89 24.61 0.87
CA ALA A 236 -5.59 23.60 -0.15
C ALA A 236 -6.21 22.22 0.13
N ALA A 237 -6.45 21.87 1.41
CA ALA A 237 -7.10 20.61 1.76
C ALA A 237 -8.60 20.60 1.47
N ALA A 238 -9.24 21.77 1.30
CA ALA A 238 -10.67 21.90 0.97
C ALA A 238 -11.60 21.04 1.86
N GLY A 239 -11.35 21.03 3.17
CA GLY A 239 -12.08 20.22 4.16
C GLY A 239 -11.57 18.77 4.33
N GLY A 240 -10.65 18.33 3.47
CA GLY A 240 -9.91 17.08 3.62
C GLY A 240 -8.81 17.12 4.69
N PRO A 241 -8.20 15.96 5.01
CA PRO A 241 -7.10 15.89 5.97
C PRO A 241 -5.82 16.48 5.40
N ILE A 242 -4.99 17.10 6.25
CA ILE A 242 -3.57 17.29 5.93
C ILE A 242 -2.85 15.96 6.20
N THR A 243 -2.08 15.46 5.23
CA THR A 243 -1.27 14.25 5.40
C THR A 243 0.08 14.62 6.00
N LEU A 244 0.42 14.05 7.15
CA LEU A 244 1.69 14.27 7.85
C LEU A 244 2.55 12.99 7.78
N MET A 245 3.68 13.10 7.09
CA MET A 245 4.60 12.00 6.77
C MET A 245 5.98 12.23 7.40
N PRO A 246 6.36 11.47 8.43
CA PRO A 246 7.68 11.57 9.02
C PRO A 246 8.74 10.90 8.13
N LEU A 247 9.60 11.71 7.50
CA LEU A 247 10.80 11.27 6.78
C LEU A 247 11.95 10.95 7.74
N LEU A 248 11.66 10.12 8.73
CA LEU A 248 12.61 9.63 9.73
C LEU A 248 12.89 8.15 9.41
N LEU A 249 14.17 7.75 9.49
CA LEU A 249 14.60 6.40 9.13
C LEU A 249 14.60 5.43 10.32
N LEU A 250 14.73 5.96 11.54
CA LEU A 250 14.87 5.19 12.77
C LEU A 250 13.82 5.62 13.79
N PRO A 251 13.31 4.71 14.63
CA PRO A 251 12.46 5.09 15.75
C PRO A 251 13.27 5.88 16.79
N GLY A 252 12.62 6.82 17.47
CA GLY A 252 13.28 7.64 18.49
C GLY A 252 12.34 8.67 19.11
N GLY A 253 12.91 9.59 19.89
CA GLY A 253 12.18 10.67 20.58
C GLY A 253 11.28 11.47 19.63
N HIS A 254 11.81 11.87 18.47
CA HIS A 254 11.05 12.59 17.44
C HIS A 254 9.80 11.84 16.95
N VAL A 255 9.93 10.54 16.67
CA VAL A 255 8.82 9.71 16.22
C VAL A 255 7.76 9.55 17.32
N ARG A 256 8.18 9.48 18.58
CA ARG A 256 7.34 9.15 19.74
C ARG A 256 6.78 10.37 20.48
N GLY A 257 7.39 11.53 20.36
CA GLY A 257 7.04 12.76 21.07
C GLY A 257 6.67 13.88 20.11
N ASP A 258 7.63 14.38 19.34
CA ASP A 258 7.48 15.61 18.56
C ASP A 258 6.46 15.49 17.42
N VAL A 259 6.52 14.40 16.65
CA VAL A 259 5.57 14.14 15.55
C VAL A 259 4.12 14.00 16.07
N PRO A 260 3.84 13.23 17.14
CA PRO A 260 2.54 13.25 17.80
C PRO A 260 2.10 14.64 18.29
N ALA A 261 2.99 15.40 18.93
CA ALA A 261 2.68 16.73 19.45
C ALA A 261 2.30 17.70 18.31
N LEU A 262 3.07 17.69 17.22
CA LEU A 262 2.78 18.46 16.01
C LEU A 262 1.41 18.09 15.43
N SER A 263 1.13 16.79 15.31
CA SER A 263 -0.17 16.32 14.81
C SER A 263 -1.32 16.75 15.73
N ALA A 264 -1.15 16.71 17.05
CA ALA A 264 -2.16 17.15 18.01
C ALA A 264 -2.44 18.66 17.91
N ALA A 265 -1.38 19.49 17.85
CA ALA A 265 -1.51 20.93 17.67
C ALA A 265 -2.32 21.28 16.41
N TRP A 266 -2.06 20.57 15.30
CA TRP A 266 -2.72 20.86 14.04
C TRP A 266 -4.16 20.35 13.97
N ARG A 267 -4.52 19.31 14.74
CA ARG A 267 -5.92 18.83 14.80
C ARG A 267 -6.91 19.88 15.28
N GLY A 268 -6.46 20.86 16.08
CA GLY A 268 -7.28 22.00 16.49
C GLY A 268 -7.79 22.86 15.31
N SER A 269 -7.17 22.74 14.13
CA SER A 269 -7.56 23.47 12.91
C SER A 269 -8.22 22.60 11.84
N GLY A 270 -8.47 21.31 12.11
CA GLY A 270 -9.09 20.37 11.17
C GLY A 270 -8.40 18.99 11.09
N PRO A 271 -8.90 18.07 10.25
CA PRO A 271 -8.44 16.68 10.23
C PRO A 271 -6.96 16.55 9.83
N VAL A 272 -6.22 15.66 10.50
CA VAL A 272 -4.81 15.36 10.19
C VAL A 272 -4.63 13.85 10.10
N LEU A 273 -4.16 13.38 8.94
CA LEU A 273 -3.76 12.00 8.72
C LEU A 273 -2.26 11.85 9.01
N ARG A 274 -1.93 11.30 10.17
CA ARG A 274 -0.53 11.00 10.53
C ARG A 274 -0.14 9.60 10.05
N LEU A 275 0.88 9.51 9.22
CA LEU A 275 1.44 8.25 8.74
C LEU A 275 2.57 7.74 9.65
N PRO A 276 2.88 6.43 9.63
CA PRO A 276 4.10 5.90 10.24
C PRO A 276 5.35 6.54 9.63
N PHE A 277 6.43 6.63 10.41
CA PHE A 277 7.72 7.10 9.91
C PHE A 277 8.25 6.22 8.76
N LEU A 278 9.05 6.80 7.85
CA LEU A 278 9.56 6.13 6.65
C LEU A 278 10.22 4.77 6.96
N GLY A 279 11.04 4.70 8.01
CA GLY A 279 11.67 3.45 8.43
C GLY A 279 10.69 2.31 8.75
N ALA A 280 9.45 2.60 9.15
CA ALA A 280 8.45 1.57 9.42
C ALA A 280 7.78 1.00 8.15
N TRP A 281 8.06 1.55 6.97
CA TRP A 281 7.35 1.17 5.75
C TRP A 281 7.95 -0.10 5.12
N PRO A 282 7.16 -1.17 4.90
CA PRO A 282 7.67 -2.41 4.31
C PRO A 282 8.31 -2.23 2.93
N LEU A 283 7.70 -1.40 2.07
CA LEU A 283 8.23 -1.12 0.73
C LEU A 283 9.58 -0.38 0.79
N TRP A 284 9.76 0.52 1.76
CA TRP A 284 11.03 1.20 1.98
C TRP A 284 12.11 0.25 2.51
N GLN A 285 11.79 -0.59 3.50
CA GLN A 285 12.71 -1.60 4.02
C GLN A 285 13.15 -2.56 2.91
N ARG A 286 12.24 -2.96 2.02
CA ARG A 286 12.56 -3.81 0.86
C ARG A 286 13.51 -3.10 -0.11
N ALA A 287 13.27 -1.83 -0.42
CA ALA A 287 14.16 -1.04 -1.27
C ALA A 287 15.57 -0.93 -0.66
N LEU A 288 15.66 -0.66 0.65
CA LEU A 288 16.93 -0.63 1.39
C LEU A 288 17.66 -1.97 1.33
N ARG A 289 16.95 -3.10 1.52
CA ARG A 289 17.53 -4.44 1.36
C ARG A 289 18.08 -4.67 -0.04
N LEU A 290 17.33 -4.32 -1.08
CA LEU A 290 17.78 -4.50 -2.46
C LEU A 290 19.04 -3.67 -2.75
N GLU A 291 19.13 -2.47 -2.18
CA GLU A 291 20.31 -1.62 -2.31
C GLU A 291 21.53 -2.22 -1.61
N LEU A 292 21.37 -2.73 -0.38
CA LEU A 292 22.44 -3.41 0.35
C LEU A 292 22.92 -4.68 -0.35
N LEU A 293 22.01 -5.48 -0.91
CA LEU A 293 22.36 -6.66 -1.71
C LEU A 293 23.11 -6.29 -2.99
N ALA A 294 22.70 -5.22 -3.67
CA ALA A 294 23.39 -4.72 -4.86
C ALA A 294 24.81 -4.23 -4.51
N LEU A 295 24.94 -3.52 -3.38
CA LEU A 295 26.23 -3.07 -2.88
C LEU A 295 27.16 -4.24 -2.53
N ALA A 296 26.65 -5.26 -1.82
CA ALA A 296 27.42 -6.46 -1.48
C ALA A 296 27.89 -7.23 -2.71
N ARG A 297 27.04 -7.35 -3.75
CA ARG A 297 27.42 -8.00 -5.02
C ARG A 297 28.49 -7.23 -5.77
N ALA A 298 28.35 -5.91 -5.86
CA ALA A 298 29.34 -5.05 -6.52
C ALA A 298 30.68 -5.13 -5.79
N TRP A 299 30.66 -5.14 -4.45
CA TRP A 299 31.85 -5.31 -3.62
C TRP A 299 32.52 -6.66 -3.85
N ALA A 300 31.78 -7.76 -3.79
CA ALA A 300 32.31 -9.10 -4.00
C ALA A 300 32.93 -9.28 -5.41
N ALA A 301 32.36 -8.61 -6.42
CA ALA A 301 32.92 -8.60 -7.76
C ALA A 301 34.25 -7.82 -7.86
N ALA A 302 34.45 -6.79 -7.03
CA ALA A 302 35.66 -5.98 -7.01
C ALA A 302 36.77 -6.59 -6.13
N GLU A 303 36.44 -7.07 -4.94
CA GLU A 303 37.39 -7.54 -3.92
C GLU A 303 37.55 -9.07 -3.88
N GLY A 304 36.81 -9.81 -4.74
CA GLY A 304 36.85 -11.27 -4.82
C GLY A 304 36.33 -12.00 -3.56
N THR A 305 35.78 -11.28 -2.58
CA THR A 305 35.33 -11.82 -1.30
C THR A 305 33.92 -11.32 -0.95
N ALA A 306 33.06 -12.24 -0.52
CA ALA A 306 31.72 -11.90 -0.04
C ALA A 306 31.77 -11.50 1.43
N THR A 307 31.38 -10.25 1.72
CA THR A 307 31.30 -9.72 3.08
C THR A 307 29.91 -9.16 3.37
N THR A 308 29.50 -9.20 4.64
CA THR A 308 28.21 -8.65 5.07
C THR A 308 28.29 -7.12 5.08
N PRO A 309 27.39 -6.40 4.37
CA PRO A 309 27.43 -4.95 4.33
C PRO A 309 27.16 -4.32 5.71
N LEU A 310 27.77 -3.17 5.95
CA LEU A 310 27.59 -2.35 7.14
C LEU A 310 26.57 -1.24 6.87
N LEU A 311 25.59 -1.10 7.76
CA LEU A 311 24.60 -0.05 7.78
C LEU A 311 24.91 0.94 8.91
N LEU A 312 25.45 2.11 8.57
CA LEU A 312 25.89 3.08 9.57
C LEU A 312 24.74 3.98 10.00
N HIS A 313 24.59 4.19 11.30
CA HIS A 313 23.58 5.07 11.85
C HIS A 313 24.14 5.97 12.96
N HIS A 314 23.41 7.05 13.27
CA HIS A 314 23.72 7.87 14.43
C HIS A 314 23.44 7.11 15.73
N PRO A 315 24.09 7.46 16.86
CA PRO A 315 23.81 6.82 18.15
C PRO A 315 22.35 6.98 18.56
N LEU A 316 21.76 5.90 19.05
CA LEU A 316 20.36 5.84 19.47
C LEU A 316 20.28 5.52 20.96
N GLN A 317 19.23 6.01 21.62
CA GLN A 317 18.89 5.57 22.97
C GLN A 317 18.43 4.10 22.94
N GLU A 318 18.82 3.32 23.96
CA GLU A 318 18.56 1.87 24.02
C GLU A 318 17.06 1.50 24.07
N GLY A 319 16.78 0.22 23.80
CA GLY A 319 15.44 -0.35 23.88
C GLY A 319 14.76 -0.53 22.51
N LEU A 320 13.80 0.34 22.17
CA LEU A 320 13.03 0.22 20.92
C LEU A 320 13.94 0.33 19.67
N ALA A 321 14.92 1.21 19.72
CA ALA A 321 15.90 1.37 18.65
C ALA A 321 16.69 0.09 18.43
N SER A 322 17.22 -0.54 19.51
CA SER A 322 17.96 -1.79 19.44
C SER A 322 17.12 -2.91 18.81
N ARG A 323 15.86 -3.08 19.24
CA ARG A 323 14.94 -4.07 18.65
C ARG A 323 14.71 -3.84 17.15
N TYR A 324 14.58 -2.58 16.75
CA TYR A 324 14.38 -2.22 15.34
C TYR A 324 15.65 -2.45 14.51
N LEU A 325 16.83 -2.13 15.03
CA LEU A 325 18.11 -2.41 14.38
C LEU A 325 18.30 -3.91 14.19
N THR A 326 18.06 -4.73 15.22
CA THR A 326 18.13 -6.20 15.09
C THR A 326 17.17 -6.74 14.03
N HIS A 327 15.97 -6.14 13.89
CA HIS A 327 15.07 -6.46 12.79
C HIS A 327 15.68 -6.10 11.43
N LEU A 328 16.22 -4.89 11.29
CA LEU A 328 16.86 -4.44 10.04
C LEU A 328 18.06 -5.32 9.67
N GLU A 329 18.90 -5.70 10.63
CA GLU A 329 20.05 -6.58 10.38
C GLU A 329 19.62 -7.90 9.74
N ARG A 330 18.64 -8.57 10.35
CA ARG A 330 18.09 -9.83 9.84
C ARG A 330 17.41 -9.66 8.50
N PHE A 331 16.57 -8.62 8.36
CA PHE A 331 15.77 -8.41 7.17
C PHE A 331 16.62 -8.00 5.96
N CYS A 332 17.59 -7.12 6.18
CA CYS A 332 18.47 -6.59 5.14
C CYS A 332 19.73 -7.43 4.91
N GLN A 333 20.02 -8.43 5.75
CA GLN A 333 21.26 -9.20 5.73
C GLN A 333 22.50 -8.29 5.83
N ALA A 334 22.45 -7.36 6.79
CA ALA A 334 23.48 -6.35 7.03
C ALA A 334 23.79 -6.29 8.54
N ARG A 335 24.91 -5.67 8.90
CA ARG A 335 25.23 -5.35 10.31
C ARG A 335 24.99 -3.87 10.55
N CYS A 336 24.27 -3.51 11.60
CA CYS A 336 24.07 -2.13 11.99
C CYS A 336 25.23 -1.67 12.87
N HIS A 337 25.74 -0.47 12.61
CA HIS A 337 26.82 0.10 13.41
C HIS A 337 26.56 1.56 13.76
N ALA A 338 26.68 1.89 15.04
CA ALA A 338 26.54 3.25 15.53
C ALA A 338 27.83 4.03 15.24
N THR A 339 27.68 5.24 14.71
CA THR A 339 28.80 6.13 14.36
C THR A 339 28.57 7.48 15.04
N PRO A 340 29.31 7.81 16.12
CA PRO A 340 29.16 9.09 16.80
C PRO A 340 29.52 10.24 15.86
N TYR A 341 28.71 11.31 15.84
CA TYR A 341 29.01 12.53 15.09
C TYR A 341 30.30 13.24 15.56
N THR A 342 30.82 12.87 16.73
CA THR A 342 31.95 13.50 17.43
C THR A 342 33.22 12.66 17.44
N ALA A 343 33.23 11.45 16.89
CA ALA A 343 34.46 10.69 16.76
C ALA A 343 35.43 11.48 15.87
N THR A 344 36.71 11.53 16.21
CA THR A 344 37.77 11.92 15.26
C THR A 344 37.84 10.80 14.22
N VAL A 345 37.06 10.96 13.15
CA VAL A 345 36.42 9.93 12.31
C VAL A 345 37.35 8.95 11.54
N ALA A 346 38.67 9.03 11.68
CA ALA A 346 39.57 8.16 10.92
C ALA A 346 39.86 6.82 11.62
N ASP A 347 40.46 6.83 12.81
CA ASP A 347 41.13 5.64 13.35
C ASP A 347 40.15 4.60 13.93
N GLU A 348 39.13 5.02 14.69
CA GLU A 348 38.13 4.12 15.24
C GLU A 348 37.27 3.45 14.15
N LEU A 349 36.98 4.20 13.09
CA LEU A 349 36.15 3.71 11.99
C LEU A 349 36.94 2.78 11.08
N VAL A 350 38.23 3.04 10.84
CA VAL A 350 39.15 2.10 10.19
C VAL A 350 39.22 0.78 10.96
N GLN A 351 39.29 0.81 12.30
CA GLN A 351 39.26 -0.42 13.11
C GLN A 351 37.94 -1.19 13.00
N VAL A 352 36.80 -0.50 12.96
CA VAL A 352 35.48 -1.12 12.76
C VAL A 352 35.34 -1.70 11.35
N LEU A 353 35.85 -1.01 10.34
CA LEU A 353 35.84 -1.45 8.94
C LEU A 353 36.85 -2.58 8.68
N ALA A 354 37.89 -2.71 9.49
CA ALA A 354 38.92 -3.75 9.44
C ALA A 354 38.61 -4.97 10.33
N ALA A 355 37.59 -4.89 11.19
CA ALA A 355 37.23 -6.00 12.09
C ALA A 355 36.66 -7.19 11.29
N PRO A 356 37.17 -8.42 11.49
CA PRO A 356 36.76 -9.58 10.71
C PRO A 356 35.27 -9.90 10.87
N SER A 357 34.67 -10.37 9.78
CA SER A 357 33.24 -10.65 9.62
C SER A 357 32.71 -11.83 10.45
N CYS A 358 33.57 -12.54 11.19
CA CYS A 358 33.22 -13.73 11.97
C CYS A 358 34.17 -13.90 13.18
N PRO A 359 33.69 -14.29 14.38
CA PRO A 359 34.59 -14.89 15.36
C PRO A 359 35.08 -16.26 14.83
N PRO A 360 36.34 -16.66 15.08
CA PRO A 360 36.77 -18.00 14.74
C PRO A 360 35.90 -19.03 15.49
N PRO A 361 35.59 -20.19 14.90
CA PRO A 361 34.88 -21.25 15.62
C PRO A 361 35.64 -21.61 16.91
N GLU A 362 34.90 -21.78 18.01
CA GLU A 362 35.46 -22.19 19.30
C GLU A 362 36.32 -23.46 19.11
N GLY A 363 37.63 -23.33 19.34
CA GLY A 363 38.59 -24.44 19.27
C GLY A 363 39.78 -24.27 18.31
N ALA A 364 39.86 -23.19 17.52
CA ALA A 364 41.04 -22.95 16.68
C ALA A 364 42.25 -22.49 17.52
N ARG A 365 43.29 -23.34 17.59
CA ARG A 365 44.55 -23.04 18.28
C ARG A 365 45.31 -21.86 17.64
N PRO A 366 46.07 -21.08 18.41
CA PRO A 366 46.84 -19.95 17.88
C PRO A 366 48.14 -20.46 17.27
N ASN A 367 48.12 -20.81 15.99
CA ASN A 367 49.36 -21.02 15.24
C ASN A 367 49.71 -19.74 14.48
N GLY A 368 50.87 -19.20 14.81
CA GLY A 368 51.38 -17.94 14.31
C GLY A 368 51.41 -17.84 12.79
N TRP A 369 50.75 -16.81 12.29
CA TRP A 369 51.03 -16.18 11.01
C TRP A 369 51.19 -14.70 11.27
N ALA A 370 52.43 -14.28 11.49
CA ALA A 370 52.82 -12.90 11.31
C ALA A 370 52.96 -12.64 9.80
N GLN A 371 52.48 -11.46 9.37
CA GLN A 371 52.85 -10.76 8.15
C GLN A 371 52.27 -11.27 6.82
N SER A 372 51.01 -10.93 6.59
CA SER A 372 50.53 -10.47 5.28
C SER A 372 49.89 -9.10 5.45
N ALA A 373 50.71 -8.04 5.46
CA ALA A 373 50.21 -6.69 5.22
C ALA A 373 49.79 -6.60 3.76
N GLY A 374 48.49 -6.40 3.48
CA GLY A 374 48.01 -6.16 2.12
C GLY A 374 46.67 -6.77 1.73
N SER A 375 45.67 -6.78 2.60
CA SER A 375 44.24 -6.75 2.24
C SER A 375 43.46 -6.64 3.55
N GLU A 376 43.24 -5.41 4.03
CA GLU A 376 42.24 -5.21 5.07
C GLU A 376 40.89 -5.66 4.48
N SER A 377 40.31 -6.74 5.00
CA SER A 377 39.01 -7.27 4.59
C SER A 377 37.91 -6.26 4.93
N ARG A 378 37.74 -5.26 4.07
CA ARG A 378 36.75 -4.21 4.22
C ARG A 378 35.37 -4.73 3.82
N SER A 379 34.37 -4.23 4.52
CA SER A 379 32.96 -4.50 4.21
C SER A 379 32.33 -3.31 3.50
N PRO A 380 31.42 -3.53 2.55
CA PRO A 380 30.72 -2.44 1.87
C PRO A 380 29.86 -1.65 2.86
N VAL A 381 29.90 -0.32 2.77
CA VAL A 381 29.28 0.58 3.75
C VAL A 381 28.14 1.39 3.13
N LEU A 382 27.00 1.42 3.82
CA LEU A 382 25.86 2.28 3.48
C LEU A 382 25.49 3.17 4.68
N PRO A 383 25.56 4.51 4.56
CA PRO A 383 25.09 5.39 5.61
C PRO A 383 23.56 5.50 5.59
N LEU A 384 22.90 5.20 6.71
CA LEU A 384 21.45 5.30 6.89
C LEU A 384 21.02 6.75 7.14
N VAL A 385 21.21 7.60 6.12
CA VAL A 385 20.84 9.02 6.14
C VAL A 385 20.24 9.43 4.80
N LEU A 386 19.16 10.22 4.82
CA LEU A 386 18.47 10.62 3.59
C LEU A 386 19.31 11.58 2.73
N ALA A 387 19.87 12.62 3.35
CA ALA A 387 20.65 13.66 2.67
C ALA A 387 22.05 13.78 3.29
N ALA A 388 22.95 14.46 2.60
CA ALA A 388 24.30 14.69 3.10
C ALA A 388 24.28 15.38 4.47
N ASN A 389 25.19 14.98 5.35
CA ASN A 389 25.41 15.56 6.66
C ASN A 389 26.88 15.35 7.10
N ARG A 390 27.22 15.83 8.30
CA ARG A 390 28.58 15.69 8.86
C ARG A 390 29.11 14.26 8.85
N LEU A 391 28.22 13.26 9.01
CA LEU A 391 28.62 11.85 8.97
C LEU A 391 29.06 11.45 7.55
N THR A 392 28.27 11.76 6.52
CA THR A 392 28.64 11.42 5.14
C THR A 392 29.85 12.21 4.65
N ASP A 393 30.01 13.45 5.13
CA ASP A 393 31.17 14.29 4.76
C ASP A 393 32.46 13.66 5.33
N ALA A 394 32.44 13.26 6.60
CA ALA A 394 33.58 12.65 7.27
C ALA A 394 33.88 11.22 6.78
N LEU A 395 32.88 10.52 6.23
CA LEU A 395 32.99 9.18 5.70
C LEU A 395 33.11 9.11 4.17
N SER A 396 33.24 10.24 3.48
CA SER A 396 33.22 10.27 2.01
C SER A 396 34.22 9.32 1.31
N PRO A 397 35.42 9.01 1.84
CA PRO A 397 36.31 8.04 1.20
C PRO A 397 35.90 6.57 1.40
N TRP A 398 35.05 6.29 2.41
CA TRP A 398 34.78 4.94 2.92
C TRP A 398 33.32 4.52 2.80
N SER A 399 32.42 5.47 2.53
CA SER A 399 30.99 5.25 2.48
C SER A 399 30.42 5.63 1.11
N GLY A 400 29.41 4.87 0.68
CA GLY A 400 28.62 5.26 -0.48
C GLY A 400 27.82 6.54 -0.22
N PRO A 401 27.27 7.16 -1.27
CA PRO A 401 26.48 8.37 -1.15
C PRO A 401 25.23 8.17 -0.27
N PRO A 402 24.70 9.24 0.36
CA PRO A 402 23.45 9.22 1.14
C PRO A 402 22.27 8.71 0.30
N LEU A 403 21.22 8.24 0.97
CA LEU A 403 20.16 7.45 0.33
C LEU A 403 19.42 8.19 -0.80
N LEU A 404 19.23 9.51 -0.72
CA LEU A 404 18.58 10.29 -1.79
C LEU A 404 19.46 10.53 -3.02
N GLN A 405 20.77 10.35 -2.89
CA GLN A 405 21.70 10.43 -4.02
C GLN A 405 21.82 9.08 -4.75
N ARG A 406 21.18 8.02 -4.24
CA ARG A 406 21.13 6.69 -4.87
C ARG A 406 19.87 6.62 -5.74
N PRO A 407 19.98 6.54 -7.09
CA PRO A 407 18.84 6.70 -7.99
C PRO A 407 17.67 5.76 -7.68
N ARG A 408 17.95 4.47 -7.43
CA ARG A 408 16.91 3.46 -7.12
C ARG A 408 16.11 3.79 -5.87
N LEU A 409 16.78 4.22 -4.79
CA LEU A 409 16.13 4.58 -3.54
C LEU A 409 15.37 5.90 -3.66
N ARG A 410 15.95 6.88 -4.36
CA ARG A 410 15.31 8.17 -4.63
C ARG A 410 14.01 8.00 -5.42
N ASP A 411 14.05 7.25 -6.51
CA ASP A 411 12.88 7.01 -7.37
C ASP A 411 11.83 6.18 -6.64
N GLY A 412 12.25 5.15 -5.90
CA GLY A 412 11.34 4.37 -5.06
C GLY A 412 10.65 5.22 -3.98
N LEU A 413 11.38 6.10 -3.30
CA LEU A 413 10.80 7.02 -2.33
C LEU A 413 9.85 8.03 -3.00
N LEU A 414 10.23 8.57 -4.16
CA LEU A 414 9.40 9.50 -4.92
C LEU A 414 8.07 8.86 -5.30
N ASP A 415 8.08 7.62 -5.80
CA ASP A 415 6.86 6.89 -6.15
C ASP A 415 5.99 6.62 -4.92
N LEU A 416 6.61 6.26 -3.80
CA LEU A 416 5.93 6.06 -2.51
C LEU A 416 5.25 7.34 -2.01
N LEU A 417 5.95 8.48 -2.04
CA LEU A 417 5.43 9.77 -1.59
C LEU A 417 4.38 10.35 -2.54
N VAL A 418 4.54 10.13 -3.85
CA VAL A 418 3.54 10.53 -4.84
C VAL A 418 2.24 9.75 -4.61
N ALA A 419 2.32 8.46 -4.31
CA ALA A 419 1.13 7.64 -4.08
C ALA A 419 0.35 8.00 -2.80
N LEU A 420 0.96 8.73 -1.85
CA LEU A 420 0.29 9.05 -0.58
C LEU A 420 -1.01 9.83 -0.74
N PRO A 421 -1.97 9.67 0.21
CA PRO A 421 -3.27 10.35 0.22
C PRO A 421 -3.19 11.87 0.07
#